data_AF-A0A6B3APL8-F1
#
_entry.id   AF-A0A6B3APL8-F1
#
_cell.length_a   1.000
_cell.length_b   1.000
_cell.length_c   1.000
_cell.angle_alpha   90.00
_cell.angle_beta   90.00
_cell.angle_gamma   90.00
#
_symmetry.space_group_name_H-M   'P 1'
#
loop_
_entity.id
_entity.type
_entity.pdbx_description
1 polymer ?
#
loop_
_entity_poly.entity_id
_entity_poly.type
_entity_poly.pdbx_seq_one_letter_code
_entity_poly.pdbx_strand_id
1 'polypeptide(L)' 'MTTPPAAAAVIHGAVWDARITRDPRDADKAAQAVIHALERDGWTITATRPENGPQTAT' A
#
# COMPACT_ATOMS: atom_id res chain seq x y z
N MET A 1 7.78 10.14 7.17
CA MET A 1 6.37 9.91 7.56
C MET A 1 6.15 8.42 7.53
N THR A 2 5.29 7.84 8.38
CA THR A 2 5.09 6.38 8.41
C THR A 2 3.76 6.05 7.74
N THR A 3 3.79 5.30 6.64
CA THR A 3 2.58 4.88 5.93
C THR A 3 1.68 4.02 6.84
N PRO A 4 0.37 4.32 6.94
CA PRO A 4 -0.55 3.51 7.74
C PRO A 4 -0.63 2.05 7.24
N PRO A 5 -0.67 1.05 8.15
CA PRO A 5 -0.72 -0.37 7.77
C PRO A 5 -1.84 -0.73 6.79
N ALA A 6 -3.04 -0.15 6.96
CA ALA A 6 -4.17 -0.40 6.07
C ALA A 6 -3.92 0.09 4.63
N ALA A 7 -3.22 1.21 4.46
CA ALA A 7 -2.88 1.70 3.14
C ALA A 7 -1.79 0.86 2.46
N ALA A 8 -0.80 0.38 3.23
CA ALA A 8 0.19 -0.56 2.72
C ALA A 8 -0.45 -1.87 2.22
N ALA A 9 -1.44 -2.40 2.95
CA ALA A 9 -2.19 -3.59 2.54
C ALA A 9 -2.97 -3.38 1.23
N VAL A 10 -3.59 -2.22 1.04
CA VAL A 10 -4.28 -1.88 -0.22
C VAL A 10 -3.30 -1.80 -1.39
N ILE A 11 -2.14 -1.17 -1.19
CA ILE A 11 -1.11 -1.06 -2.23
C ILE A 11 -0.58 -2.45 -2.60
N HIS A 12 -0.27 -3.29 -1.61
CA HIS A 12 0.10 -4.68 -1.85
C HIS A 12 -0.96 -5.44 -2.64
N GLY A 13 -2.23 -5.36 -2.21
CA GLY A 13 -3.34 -6.03 -2.90
C GLY A 13 -3.52 -5.58 -4.34
N ALA A 14 -3.36 -4.27 -4.62
CA ALA A 14 -3.43 -3.73 -5.98
C ALA A 14 -2.26 -4.23 -6.86
N VAL A 15 -1.04 -4.31 -6.32
CA VAL A 15 0.12 -4.84 -7.03
C VAL A 15 -0.05 -6.33 -7.34
N TRP A 16 -0.58 -7.10 -6.38
CA TRP A 16 -0.88 -8.52 -6.55
C TRP A 16 -1.96 -8.75 -7.62
N ASP A 17 -3.06 -8.01 -7.56
CA ASP A 17 -4.19 -8.14 -8.49
C ASP A 17 -3.83 -7.71 -9.92
N ALA A 18 -2.94 -6.72 -10.07
CA ALA A 18 -2.40 -6.32 -11.37
C ALA A 18 -1.58 -7.42 -12.07
N ARG A 19 -1.33 -8.57 -11.42
CA ARG A 19 -0.59 -9.73 -11.94
C ARG A 19 0.78 -9.39 -12.53
N ILE A 20 1.41 -8.32 -12.03
CA ILE A 20 2.73 -7.88 -12.46
C ILE A 20 3.78 -8.97 -12.19
N THR A 21 3.54 -9.80 -11.18
CA THR A 21 4.32 -10.99 -10.84
C THR A 21 3.41 -12.10 -10.27
N ARG A 22 3.88 -13.35 -10.30
CA ARG A 22 3.25 -14.49 -9.59
C ARG A 22 3.94 -14.82 -8.27
N ASP A 23 5.07 -14.18 -7.96
CA ASP A 23 5.80 -14.35 -6.70
C ASP A 23 5.28 -13.33 -5.67
N PRO A 24 4.72 -13.76 -4.53
CA PRO A 24 4.27 -12.87 -3.46
C PRO A 24 5.35 -11.92 -2.95
N ARG A 25 6.62 -12.37 -2.92
CA ARG A 25 7.75 -11.56 -2.41
C ARG A 25 8.08 -10.40 -3.34
N ASP A 26 7.89 -10.58 -4.64
CA ASP A 26 8.12 -9.50 -5.60
C ASP A 26 6.98 -8.49 -5.59
N ALA A 27 5.74 -8.94 -5.32
CA ALA A 27 4.62 -8.03 -5.06
C ALA A 27 4.86 -7.17 -3.81
N ASP A 28 5.39 -7.75 -2.73
CA ASP A 28 5.79 -7.02 -1.53
C ASP A 28 6.86 -5.96 -1.80
N LYS A 29 7.92 -6.32 -2.54
CA LYS A 29 8.98 -5.37 -2.92
C LYS A 29 8.45 -4.21 -3.76
N ALA A 30 7.58 -4.51 -4.72
CA ALA A 30 6.97 -3.49 -5.58
C ALA A 30 6.05 -2.56 -4.76
N ALA A 31 5.24 -3.11 -3.84
CA ALA A 31 4.42 -2.32 -2.94
C ALA A 31 5.27 -1.39 -2.05
N GLN A 32 6.36 -1.90 -1.47
CA GLN A 32 7.32 -1.10 -0.70
C GLN A 32 7.97 0.01 -1.55
N ALA A 33 8.35 -0.29 -2.79
CA ALA A 33 8.94 0.69 -3.70
C ALA A 33 7.97 1.84 -4.02
N VAL A 34 6.69 1.53 -4.22
CA VAL A 34 5.64 2.55 -4.44
C VAL A 34 5.45 3.41 -3.19
N ILE A 35 5.36 2.80 -2.00
CA ILE A 35 5.24 3.52 -0.73
C ILE A 35 6.41 4.50 -0.56
N HIS A 36 7.65 4.03 -0.76
CA HIS A 36 8.83 4.89 -0.66
C HIS A 36 8.86 6.02 -1.68
N ALA A 37 8.42 5.78 -2.92
CA ALA A 37 8.34 6.82 -3.94
C ALA A 37 7.35 7.92 -3.55
N LEU A 38 6.17 7.54 -3.07
CA LEU A 38 5.15 8.48 -2.57
C LEU A 38 5.67 9.30 -1.38
N GLU A 39 6.30 8.65 -0.41
CA GLU A 39 6.90 9.34 0.74
C GLU A 39 8.02 10.30 0.33
N ARG A 40 8.86 9.91 -0.63
CA ARG A 40 9.95 10.75 -1.17
C ARG A 40 9.43 12.01 -1.86
N ASP A 41 8.32 11.91 -2.57
CA ASP A 41 7.69 13.03 -3.27
C ASP A 41 6.79 13.88 -2.35
N GLY A 42 6.75 13.57 -1.04
CA GLY A 42 6.00 14.33 -0.05
C GLY A 42 4.49 14.04 -0.05
N TRP A 43 4.06 12.95 -0.71
CA TRP A 43 2.66 12.53 -0.69
C TRP A 43 2.33 11.91 0.66
N THR A 44 1.21 12.35 1.25
CA THR A 44 0.70 11.77 2.49
C THR A 44 -0.30 10.66 2.17
N ILE A 45 0.04 9.42 2.53
CA ILE A 45 -0.86 8.29 2.39
C ILE A 45 -1.76 8.22 3.63
N THR A 46 -3.05 8.53 3.47
CA THR A 46 -4.06 8.44 4.54
C THR A 46 -5.00 7.26 4.29
N ALA A 47 -5.24 6.43 5.31
CA ALA A 47 -6.16 5.28 5.24
C ALA A 47 -7.64 5.69 5.39
N THR A 48 -8.05 6.79 4.76
CA THR A 48 -9.42 7.31 4.86
C THR A 48 -10.23 6.88 3.64
N ARG A 49 -10.95 5.76 3.77
CA ARG A 49 -12.22 5.55 3.06
C ARG A 49 -13.34 5.87 4.05
N PRO A 50 -13.94 7.07 3.98
CA PRO A 50 -14.93 7.50 4.97
C PRO A 50 -16.10 6.51 5.09
N GLU A 51 -16.48 5.84 3.99
CA GLU A 51 -17.54 4.83 3.96
C GLU A 51 -17.24 3.55 4.77
N ASN A 52 -15.97 3.25 5.05
CA ASN A 52 -15.56 1.96 5.63
C ASN A 52 -15.14 2.05 7.11
N GLY A 53 -15.27 3.22 7.75
CA GLY A 53 -14.85 3.45 9.13
C GLY A 53 -13.33 3.34 9.35
N PRO A 54 -12.86 3.35 10.62
CA PRO A 54 -11.44 3.16 10.93
C PRO A 54 -10.93 1.82 10.40
N GLN A 55 -9.95 1.84 9.49
CA GLN A 55 -9.36 0.64 8.91
C GLN A 55 -8.22 0.15 9.81
N THR A 56 -8.46 -0.90 10.58
CA THR A 56 -7.40 -1.65 11.27
C THR A 56 -6.76 -2.61 10.27
N ALA A 57 -5.43 -2.57 10.11
CA ALA A 57 -4.77 -3.66 9.40
C ALA A 57 -4.88 -4.93 10.23
N THR A 58 -5.51 -5.96 9.66
CA THR A 58 -5.55 -7.33 10.19
C THR A 58 -4.32 -8.11 9.77
#